data_AF-A0A9D4XI41-F1
#
_entry.id   AF-A0A9D4XI41-F1
#
_cell.length_a   1.000
_cell.length_b   1.000
_cell.length_c   1.000
_cell.angle_alpha   90.00
_cell.angle_beta   90.00
_cell.angle_gamma   90.00
#
_symmetry.space_group_name_H-M   'P 1'
#
loop_
_entity.id
_entity.type
_entity.pdbx_description
1 polymer ?
#
loop_
_entity_poly.entity_id
_entity_poly.type
_entity_poly.pdbx_seq_one_letter_code
_entity_poly.pdbx_strand_id
1 'polypeptide(L)'
;MSIQTEITPHMRGVLVNWLIEVHFKYDLMPETLYLTVTLLDQYLSQVTVKRSDMQLVGLTALLLASKYEDFWHPRVKDLISISAETYTRDQMLGMEKLILRKLKFRLNAPTPYVFMVRFIKAAQSNMKLEHMAFFLIDLCLVEYEALAFKPSLLCASALYLARCTLQITPSWTPLLQKHARYDVSQIRDCADMMLKFHKAAGKGKLTVAYEKYSRKELSAVAGVKPLDRLPH
;
A
#
# COMPACT_ATOMS: atom_id res chain seq x y z
N MET A 1 -3.77 -13.72 -7.81
CA MET A 1 -3.83 -13.50 -9.28
C MET A 1 -3.62 -14.80 -10.08
N SER A 2 -3.88 -15.99 -9.51
CA SER A 2 -3.66 -17.27 -10.21
C SER A 2 -4.60 -17.52 -11.40
N ILE A 3 -5.77 -16.86 -11.42
CA ILE A 3 -6.75 -16.97 -12.51
C ILE A 3 -6.49 -16.01 -13.68
N GLN A 4 -5.49 -15.13 -13.55
CA GLN A 4 -5.18 -14.14 -14.59
C GLN A 4 -4.39 -14.79 -15.72
N THR A 5 -4.84 -14.58 -16.96
CA THR A 5 -4.17 -15.12 -18.15
C THR A 5 -3.23 -14.10 -18.79
N GLU A 6 -3.57 -12.81 -18.77
CA GLU A 6 -2.79 -11.73 -19.39
C GLU A 6 -2.04 -10.84 -18.38
N ILE A 7 -2.46 -10.82 -17.11
CA ILE A 7 -1.92 -9.90 -16.11
C ILE A 7 -0.86 -10.61 -15.27
N THR A 8 0.34 -10.03 -15.23
CA THR A 8 1.46 -10.52 -14.41
C THR A 8 1.62 -9.71 -13.11
N PRO A 9 2.26 -10.27 -12.08
CA PRO A 9 2.64 -9.53 -10.87
C PRO A 9 3.39 -8.22 -11.15
N HIS A 10 4.26 -8.22 -12.18
CA HIS A 10 4.99 -7.03 -12.59
C HIS A 10 4.05 -5.92 -13.12
N MET A 11 3.08 -6.28 -13.96
CA MET A 11 2.09 -5.32 -14.47
C MET A 11 1.24 -4.72 -13.35
N ARG A 12 0.91 -5.51 -12.32
CA ARG A 12 0.27 -5.02 -11.09
C ARG A 12 1.16 -4.00 -10.38
N GLY A 13 2.44 -4.31 -10.19
CA GLY A 13 3.40 -3.38 -9.58
C GLY A 13 3.49 -2.04 -10.34
N VAL A 14 3.54 -2.09 -11.68
CA VAL A 14 3.53 -0.88 -12.53
C VAL A 14 2.25 -0.07 -12.32
N LEU A 15 1.07 -0.71 -12.33
CA LEU A 15 -0.19 -0.02 -12.10
C LEU A 15 -0.26 0.59 -10.70
N VAL A 16 0.11 -0.16 -9.66
CA VAL A 16 0.07 0.34 -8.27
C VAL A 16 1.04 1.48 -8.07
N ASN A 17 2.26 1.40 -8.61
CA ASN A 17 3.23 2.49 -8.57
C ASN A 17 2.64 3.78 -9.17
N TRP A 18 1.97 3.68 -10.33
CA TRP A 18 1.28 4.82 -10.93
C TRP A 18 0.08 5.30 -10.12
N LEU A 19 -0.72 4.39 -9.53
CA LEU A 19 -1.83 4.77 -8.66
C LEU A 19 -1.36 5.52 -7.41
N ILE A 20 -0.16 5.27 -6.89
CA ILE A 20 0.44 6.05 -5.81
C ILE A 20 0.66 7.51 -6.26
N GLU A 21 1.12 7.74 -7.50
CA GLU A 21 1.25 9.10 -8.05
C GLU A 21 -0.11 9.80 -8.19
N VAL A 22 -1.10 9.07 -8.70
CA VAL A 22 -2.46 9.59 -8.87
C VAL A 22 -3.08 9.92 -7.51
N HIS A 23 -2.97 9.03 -6.54
CA HIS A 23 -3.40 9.22 -5.15
C HIS A 23 -2.77 10.49 -4.57
N PHE A 24 -1.46 10.65 -4.75
CA PHE A 24 -0.73 11.81 -4.27
C PHE A 24 -1.15 13.11 -4.96
N LYS A 25 -1.42 13.09 -6.28
CA LYS A 25 -1.87 14.26 -7.05
C LYS A 25 -3.21 14.81 -6.58
N TYR A 26 -4.10 13.95 -6.06
CA TYR A 26 -5.40 14.35 -5.54
C TYR A 26 -5.41 14.58 -4.02
N ASP A 27 -4.26 14.48 -3.35
CA ASP A 27 -4.11 14.68 -1.90
C ASP A 27 -5.13 13.86 -1.07
N LEU A 28 -5.32 12.60 -1.46
CA LEU A 28 -6.29 11.70 -0.82
C LEU A 28 -5.72 11.12 0.47
N MET A 29 -6.61 10.72 1.38
CA MET A 29 -6.21 10.09 2.65
C MET A 29 -5.36 8.83 2.42
N PRO A 30 -4.38 8.51 3.28
CA PRO A 30 -3.58 7.30 3.14
C PRO A 30 -4.42 6.01 3.14
N GLU A 31 -5.48 5.95 3.96
CA GLU A 31 -6.45 4.84 3.97
C GLU A 31 -7.02 4.55 2.58
N THR A 32 -7.32 5.60 1.80
CA THR A 32 -7.83 5.50 0.43
C THR A 32 -6.88 4.74 -0.49
N LEU A 33 -5.57 4.98 -0.41
CA LEU A 33 -4.59 4.25 -1.20
C LEU A 33 -4.59 2.76 -0.86
N TYR A 34 -4.58 2.44 0.45
CA TYR A 34 -4.55 1.07 0.90
C TYR A 34 -5.84 0.31 0.55
N LEU A 35 -6.99 0.99 0.67
CA LEU A 35 -8.27 0.43 0.25
C LEU A 35 -8.31 0.24 -1.27
N THR A 36 -7.79 1.18 -2.06
CA THR A 36 -7.67 1.07 -3.52
C THR A 36 -6.95 -0.21 -3.92
N VAL A 37 -5.77 -0.45 -3.36
CA VAL A 37 -4.97 -1.65 -3.65
C VAL A 37 -5.69 -2.91 -3.19
N THR A 38 -6.34 -2.87 -2.02
CA THR A 38 -7.12 -3.99 -1.49
C THR A 38 -8.28 -4.37 -2.42
N LEU A 39 -9.05 -3.38 -2.90
CA LEU A 39 -10.17 -3.60 -3.82
C LEU A 39 -9.68 -4.11 -5.18
N LEU A 40 -8.58 -3.56 -5.69
CA LEU A 40 -7.94 -4.01 -6.94
C LEU A 40 -7.55 -5.50 -6.84
N ASP A 41 -6.84 -5.89 -5.78
CA ASP A 41 -6.38 -7.27 -5.62
C ASP A 41 -7.52 -8.25 -5.39
N GLN A 42 -8.54 -7.85 -4.62
CA GLN A 42 -9.75 -8.65 -4.43
C GLN A 42 -10.50 -8.87 -5.75
N TYR A 43 -10.61 -7.83 -6.58
CA TYR A 43 -11.25 -7.95 -7.89
C TYR A 43 -10.44 -8.84 -8.85
N LEU A 44 -9.12 -8.64 -8.94
CA LEU A 44 -8.22 -9.45 -9.75
C LEU A 44 -8.10 -10.91 -9.25
N SER A 45 -8.50 -11.20 -8.01
CA SER A 45 -8.59 -12.58 -7.52
C SER A 45 -9.85 -13.33 -7.99
N GLN A 46 -10.88 -12.60 -8.45
CA GLN A 46 -12.21 -13.16 -8.76
C GLN A 46 -12.63 -12.99 -10.23
N VAL A 47 -11.98 -12.10 -10.97
CA VAL A 47 -12.31 -11.78 -12.37
C VAL A 47 -11.05 -11.77 -13.21
N THR A 48 -11.02 -12.55 -14.29
CA THR A 48 -9.97 -12.44 -15.31
C THR A 48 -10.15 -11.14 -16.08
N VAL A 49 -9.10 -10.31 -16.12
CA VAL A 49 -9.13 -8.97 -16.71
C VAL A 49 -8.14 -8.92 -17.86
N LYS A 50 -8.55 -8.29 -18.96
CA LYS A 50 -7.67 -8.05 -20.11
C LYS A 50 -6.64 -6.99 -19.76
N ARG A 51 -5.45 -7.09 -20.37
CA ARG A 51 -4.39 -6.09 -20.19
C ARG A 51 -4.86 -4.66 -20.49
N SER A 52 -5.71 -4.47 -21.50
CA SER A 52 -6.26 -3.16 -21.90
C SER A 52 -7.12 -2.49 -20.83
N ASP A 53 -7.76 -3.30 -19.97
CA ASP A 53 -8.77 -2.84 -19.03
C ASP A 53 -8.19 -2.68 -17.62
N MET A 54 -6.94 -3.10 -17.41
CA MET A 54 -6.29 -3.14 -16.11
C MET A 54 -6.19 -1.74 -15.47
N GLN A 55 -5.84 -0.70 -16.24
CA GLN A 55 -5.79 0.68 -15.74
C GLN A 55 -7.19 1.20 -15.39
N LEU A 56 -8.22 0.86 -16.17
CA LEU A 56 -9.62 1.19 -15.86
C LEU A 56 -10.05 0.58 -14.53
N VAL A 57 -9.73 -0.69 -14.27
CA VAL A 57 -10.00 -1.33 -12.98
C VAL A 57 -9.30 -0.59 -11.84
N GLY A 58 -8.01 -0.25 -12.01
CA GLY A 58 -7.24 0.48 -11.00
C GLY A 58 -7.82 1.86 -10.66
N LEU A 59 -8.13 2.66 -11.67
CA LEU A 59 -8.77 3.98 -11.47
C LEU A 59 -10.15 3.87 -10.85
N THR A 60 -10.93 2.87 -11.24
CA THR A 60 -12.26 2.66 -10.67
C THR A 60 -12.18 2.19 -9.22
N ALA A 61 -11.19 1.37 -8.87
CA ALA A 61 -10.91 1.00 -7.47
C ALA A 61 -10.54 2.23 -6.64
N LEU A 62 -9.74 3.16 -7.19
CA LEU A 62 -9.41 4.43 -6.54
C LEU A 62 -10.65 5.33 -6.37
N LEU A 63 -11.51 5.41 -7.38
CA LEU A 63 -12.76 6.14 -7.29
C LEU A 63 -13.67 5.57 -6.19
N LEU A 64 -13.79 4.24 -6.10
CA LEU A 64 -14.60 3.59 -5.07
C LEU A 64 -14.03 3.80 -3.67
N ALA A 65 -12.72 3.65 -3.50
CA ALA A 65 -12.05 3.87 -2.23
C ALA A 65 -12.20 5.33 -1.76
N SER A 66 -11.99 6.30 -2.66
CA SER A 66 -12.10 7.72 -2.32
C SER A 66 -13.52 8.15 -1.99
N LYS A 67 -14.54 7.60 -2.69
CA LYS A 67 -15.95 7.81 -2.30
C LYS A 67 -16.29 7.26 -0.91
N TYR A 68 -15.54 6.26 -0.46
CA TYR A 68 -15.80 5.58 0.81
C TYR A 68 -15.06 6.24 1.98
N GLU A 69 -13.81 6.67 1.77
CA GLU A 69 -12.92 7.18 2.83
C GLU A 69 -12.79 8.71 2.85
N ASP A 70 -12.86 9.38 1.70
CA ASP A 70 -12.59 10.82 1.60
C ASP A 70 -13.88 11.65 1.58
N PHE A 71 -13.83 12.82 2.24
CA PHE A 71 -14.89 13.82 2.13
C PHE A 71 -14.95 14.42 0.72
N TRP A 72 -13.79 14.71 0.12
CA TRP A 72 -13.65 15.18 -1.25
C TRP A 72 -12.98 14.10 -2.09
N HIS A 73 -13.69 13.58 -3.09
CA HIS A 73 -13.17 12.56 -4.00
C HIS A 73 -13.05 13.11 -5.44
N PRO A 74 -12.12 12.59 -6.27
CA PRO A 74 -11.99 13.01 -7.65
C PRO A 74 -13.29 12.73 -8.42
N ARG A 75 -13.65 13.62 -9.36
CA ARG A 75 -14.80 13.38 -10.24
C ARG A 75 -14.38 12.41 -11.33
N VAL A 76 -15.34 11.63 -11.84
CA VAL A 76 -15.12 10.71 -12.96
C VAL A 76 -14.41 11.38 -14.15
N LYS A 77 -14.77 12.63 -14.48
CA LYS A 77 -14.13 13.38 -15.56
C LYS A 77 -12.64 13.67 -15.30
N ASP A 78 -12.26 13.89 -14.04
CA ASP A 78 -10.89 14.21 -13.68
C ASP A 78 -10.01 12.95 -13.80
N LEU A 79 -10.55 11.78 -13.40
CA LEU A 79 -9.88 10.48 -13.58
C LEU A 79 -9.79 10.06 -15.04
N ILE A 80 -10.79 10.38 -15.87
CA ILE A 80 -10.70 10.13 -17.32
C ILE A 80 -9.59 10.97 -17.94
N SER A 81 -9.50 12.26 -17.57
CA SER A 81 -8.43 13.14 -18.03
C SER A 81 -7.05 12.61 -17.62
N ILE A 82 -6.91 12.06 -16.41
CA ILE A 82 -5.63 11.46 -15.95
C ILE A 82 -5.23 10.21 -16.74
N SER A 83 -6.20 9.51 -17.32
CA SER A 83 -5.97 8.37 -18.23
C SER A 83 -5.74 8.79 -19.68
N ALA A 84 -5.45 10.07 -19.95
CA ALA A 84 -5.33 10.63 -21.29
C ALA A 84 -6.56 10.33 -22.18
N GLU A 85 -7.74 10.36 -21.58
CA GLU A 85 -9.03 10.09 -22.25
C GLU A 85 -9.12 8.70 -22.91
N THR A 86 -8.30 7.75 -22.45
CA THR A 86 -8.34 6.35 -22.93
C THR A 86 -9.70 5.69 -22.68
N TYR A 87 -10.45 6.16 -21.67
CA TYR A 87 -11.72 5.60 -21.24
C TYR A 87 -12.85 6.62 -21.26
N THR A 88 -14.06 6.16 -21.60
CA THR A 88 -15.27 6.97 -21.52
C THR A 88 -15.89 6.94 -20.13
N ARG A 89 -16.78 7.91 -19.86
CA ARG A 89 -17.57 7.95 -18.62
C ARG A 89 -18.38 6.67 -18.43
N ASP A 90 -19.00 6.16 -19.49
CA ASP A 90 -19.83 4.96 -19.40
C ASP A 90 -19.00 3.70 -19.12
N GLN A 91 -17.78 3.63 -19.65
CA GLN A 91 -16.85 2.54 -19.32
C GLN A 91 -16.47 2.55 -17.85
N MET A 92 -16.14 3.72 -17.28
CA MET A 92 -15.78 3.84 -15.86
C MET A 92 -16.98 3.54 -14.94
N LEU A 93 -18.16 4.05 -15.25
CA LEU A 93 -19.38 3.75 -14.49
C LEU A 93 -19.81 2.27 -14.64
N GLY A 94 -19.59 1.67 -15.80
CA GLY A 94 -19.78 0.25 -16.03
C GLY A 94 -18.85 -0.59 -15.16
N MET A 95 -17.56 -0.25 -15.14
CA MET A 95 -16.57 -0.92 -14.29
C MET A 95 -16.90 -0.76 -12.81
N GLU A 96 -17.37 0.41 -12.38
CA GLU A 96 -17.77 0.65 -10.99
C GLU A 96 -18.86 -0.34 -10.55
N LYS A 97 -19.90 -0.51 -11.37
CA LYS A 97 -20.96 -1.49 -11.13
C LYS A 97 -20.43 -2.92 -11.09
N LEU A 98 -19.48 -3.27 -11.98
CA LEU A 98 -18.89 -4.61 -12.01
C LEU A 98 -18.09 -4.91 -10.73
N ILE A 99 -17.24 -3.98 -10.29
CA ILE A 99 -16.46 -4.14 -9.06
C ILE A 99 -17.40 -4.28 -7.86
N LEU A 100 -18.37 -3.37 -7.70
CA LEU A 100 -19.32 -3.41 -6.59
C LEU A 100 -20.13 -4.71 -6.55
N ARG A 101 -20.62 -5.18 -7.70
CA ARG A 101 -21.38 -6.45 -7.79
C ARG A 101 -20.50 -7.65 -7.43
N LYS A 102 -19.26 -7.70 -7.92
CA LYS A 102 -18.34 -8.81 -7.65
C LYS A 102 -17.92 -8.86 -6.18
N LEU A 103 -17.65 -7.69 -5.59
CA LEU A 103 -17.31 -7.57 -4.18
C LEU A 103 -18.54 -7.57 -3.25
N LYS A 104 -19.75 -7.70 -3.80
CA LYS A 104 -21.02 -7.69 -3.05
C LYS A 104 -21.13 -6.46 -2.13
N PHE A 105 -20.67 -5.31 -2.62
CA PHE A 105 -20.62 -4.04 -1.89
C PHE A 105 -19.82 -4.07 -0.57
N ARG A 106 -18.95 -5.07 -0.38
CA ARG A 106 -18.09 -5.18 0.81
C ARG A 106 -16.80 -4.38 0.60
N LEU A 107 -16.87 -3.07 0.86
CA LEU A 107 -15.73 -2.15 0.77
C LEU A 107 -15.00 -1.94 2.11
N ASN A 108 -15.52 -2.50 3.20
CA ASN A 108 -15.01 -2.33 4.57
C ASN A 108 -13.86 -3.30 4.92
N ALA A 109 -13.02 -3.64 3.96
CA ALA A 109 -11.90 -4.56 4.20
C ALA A 109 -10.87 -3.89 5.12
N PRO A 110 -10.34 -4.58 6.14
CA PRO A 110 -9.34 -3.99 7.03
C PRO A 110 -8.01 -3.79 6.28
N THR A 111 -7.59 -2.53 6.17
CA THR A 111 -6.35 -2.16 5.49
C THR A 111 -5.14 -2.12 6.44
N PRO A 112 -3.91 -2.02 5.93
CA PRO A 112 -2.75 -1.74 6.77
C PRO A 112 -2.88 -0.47 7.63
N TYR A 113 -3.54 0.59 7.15
CA TYR A 113 -3.55 1.87 7.87
C TYR A 113 -4.27 1.80 9.22
N VAL A 114 -5.43 1.13 9.30
CA VAL A 114 -6.14 0.95 10.59
C VAL A 114 -5.30 0.21 11.64
N PHE A 115 -4.46 -0.75 11.23
CA PHE A 115 -3.54 -1.42 12.15
C PHE A 115 -2.34 -0.54 12.50
N MET A 116 -1.75 0.12 11.50
CA MET A 116 -0.58 0.97 11.67
C MET A 116 -0.85 2.11 12.67
N VAL A 117 -1.97 2.83 12.51
CA VAL A 117 -2.36 3.93 13.42
C VAL A 117 -2.50 3.44 14.87
N ARG A 118 -3.00 2.21 15.08
CA ARG A 118 -3.07 1.60 16.42
C ARG A 118 -1.69 1.24 16.97
N PHE A 119 -0.81 0.68 16.15
CA PHE A 119 0.51 0.22 16.58
C PHE A 119 1.47 1.38 16.85
N ILE A 120 1.42 2.43 16.04
CA ILE A 120 2.13 3.70 16.23
C ILE A 120 1.86 4.29 17.62
N LYS A 121 0.59 4.35 18.04
CA LYS A 121 0.21 4.79 19.41
C LYS A 121 0.84 3.91 20.50
N ALA A 122 0.83 2.59 20.32
CA ALA A 122 1.47 1.66 21.25
C ALA A 122 3.02 1.73 21.20
N ALA A 123 3.60 2.24 20.11
CA ALA A 123 5.03 2.43 19.95
C ALA A 123 5.57 3.67 20.67
N GLN A 124 4.66 4.58 21.09
CA GLN A 124 4.99 5.93 21.55
C GLN A 124 5.91 6.63 20.53
N SER A 125 5.49 6.58 19.27
CA SER A 125 6.29 7.03 18.12
C SER A 125 6.48 8.54 18.07
N ASN A 126 7.55 8.94 17.39
CA ASN A 126 7.70 10.28 16.84
C ASN A 126 7.42 10.26 15.33
N MET A 127 7.26 11.44 14.73
CA MET A 127 6.97 11.58 13.29
C MET A 127 7.95 10.82 12.38
N LYS A 128 9.24 10.79 12.72
CA LYS A 128 10.25 10.08 11.93
C LYS A 128 10.01 8.57 11.91
N LEU A 129 9.64 7.97 13.05
CA LEU A 129 9.29 6.55 13.13
C LEU A 129 8.02 6.25 12.33
N GLU A 130 7.03 7.14 12.40
CA GLU A 130 5.77 6.98 11.65
C GLU A 130 6.00 7.02 10.15
N HIS A 131 6.72 8.04 9.67
CA HIS A 131 7.09 8.15 8.26
C HIS A 131 7.89 6.94 7.80
N MET A 132 8.84 6.45 8.60
CA MET A 132 9.61 5.25 8.28
C MET A 132 8.73 4.00 8.19
N ALA A 133 7.80 3.81 9.12
CA ALA A 133 6.90 2.66 9.12
C ALA A 133 5.94 2.70 7.91
N PHE A 134 5.36 3.86 7.59
CA PHE A 134 4.51 4.01 6.41
C PHE A 134 5.29 3.87 5.10
N PHE A 135 6.54 4.35 5.02
CA PHE A 135 7.40 4.12 3.87
C PHE A 135 7.59 2.62 3.58
N LEU A 136 7.88 1.82 4.61
CA LEU A 136 8.04 0.37 4.46
C LEU A 136 6.74 -0.32 4.01
N ILE A 137 5.58 0.15 4.47
CA ILE A 137 4.28 -0.35 4.01
C ILE A 137 4.01 0.05 2.55
N ASP A 138 4.31 1.28 2.15
CA ASP A 138 4.10 1.74 0.78
C ASP A 138 4.98 0.97 -0.22
N LEU A 139 6.20 0.58 0.17
CA LEU A 139 7.03 -0.33 -0.63
C LEU A 139 6.35 -1.70 -0.82
N CYS A 140 5.65 -2.20 0.18
CA CYS A 140 4.93 -3.47 0.10
C CYS A 140 3.73 -3.43 -0.84
N LEU A 141 3.14 -2.25 -1.08
CA LEU A 141 1.98 -2.16 -1.98
C LEU A 141 2.31 -2.56 -3.40
N VAL A 142 3.52 -2.26 -3.85
CA VAL A 142 3.98 -2.50 -5.21
C VAL A 142 4.34 -3.97 -5.42
N GLU A 143 4.91 -4.60 -4.39
CA GLU A 143 5.50 -5.94 -4.46
C GLU A 143 4.46 -7.04 -4.22
N TYR A 144 4.27 -7.93 -5.21
CA TYR A 144 3.24 -8.97 -5.15
C TYR A 144 3.46 -9.99 -4.02
N GLU A 145 4.71 -10.23 -3.62
CA GLU A 145 5.06 -11.15 -2.54
C GLU A 145 4.47 -10.73 -1.19
N ALA A 146 4.25 -9.42 -0.98
CA ALA A 146 3.66 -8.90 0.27
C ALA A 146 2.23 -9.38 0.52
N LEU A 147 1.50 -9.79 -0.54
CA LEU A 147 0.15 -10.34 -0.43
C LEU A 147 0.10 -11.69 0.30
N ALA A 148 1.25 -12.34 0.52
CA ALA A 148 1.35 -13.54 1.35
C ALA A 148 1.09 -13.25 2.84
N PHE A 149 1.20 -11.99 3.27
CA PHE A 149 1.08 -11.59 4.67
C PHE A 149 -0.21 -10.80 4.93
N LYS A 150 -0.76 -10.98 6.13
CA LYS A 150 -1.95 -10.22 6.57
C LYS A 150 -1.58 -8.75 6.83
N PRO A 151 -2.50 -7.79 6.63
CA PRO A 151 -2.25 -6.37 6.90
C PRO A 151 -1.69 -6.08 8.30
N SER A 152 -2.20 -6.74 9.34
CA SER A 152 -1.70 -6.57 10.71
C SER A 152 -0.26 -7.04 10.89
N LEU A 153 0.13 -8.12 10.22
CA LEU A 153 1.50 -8.62 10.28
C LEU A 153 2.45 -7.69 9.51
N LEU A 154 2.04 -7.20 8.34
CA LEU A 154 2.79 -6.18 7.60
C LEU A 154 3.08 -4.96 8.49
N CYS A 155 2.07 -4.42 9.18
CA CYS A 155 2.26 -3.26 10.05
C CYS A 155 3.18 -3.52 11.24
N ALA A 156 3.06 -4.69 11.88
CA ALA A 156 3.95 -5.09 12.96
C ALA A 156 5.42 -5.20 12.48
N SER A 157 5.63 -5.84 11.33
CA SER A 157 6.96 -6.00 10.71
C SER A 157 7.55 -4.68 10.25
N ALA A 158 6.77 -3.80 9.63
CA ALA A 158 7.21 -2.48 9.22
C ALA A 158 7.64 -1.65 10.44
N LEU A 159 6.86 -1.67 11.52
CA LEU A 159 7.20 -0.92 12.73
C LEU A 159 8.41 -1.49 13.45
N TYR A 160 8.54 -2.82 13.54
CA TYR A 160 9.73 -3.48 14.07
C TYR A 160 10.98 -3.10 13.28
N LEU A 161 10.94 -3.26 11.95
CA LEU A 161 12.04 -2.92 11.05
C LEU A 161 12.38 -1.42 11.13
N ALA A 162 11.39 -0.53 11.14
CA ALA A 162 11.59 0.90 11.28
C ALA A 162 12.32 1.26 12.60
N ARG A 163 11.94 0.64 13.72
CA ARG A 163 12.63 0.82 15.00
C ARG A 163 14.07 0.33 14.95
N CYS A 164 14.32 -0.84 14.35
CA CYS A 164 15.69 -1.35 14.17
C CYS A 164 16.52 -0.42 13.28
N THR A 165 15.98 0.04 12.15
CA THR A 165 16.67 0.92 11.20
C THR A 165 16.99 2.28 11.82
N LEU A 166 16.09 2.81 12.66
CA LEU A 166 16.30 4.06 13.39
C LEU A 166 17.06 3.88 14.70
N GLN A 167 17.60 2.68 14.97
CA GLN A 167 18.38 2.34 16.18
C GLN A 167 17.62 2.63 17.49
N ILE A 168 16.29 2.46 17.48
CA ILE A 168 15.44 2.64 18.65
C ILE A 168 15.44 1.34 19.48
N THR A 169 15.81 1.46 20.75
CA THR A 169 15.88 0.35 21.71
C THR A 169 14.86 0.55 22.84
N PRO A 170 14.10 -0.50 23.24
CA PRO A 170 14.04 -1.82 22.62
C PRO A 170 13.31 -1.80 21.26
N SER A 171 13.74 -2.62 20.32
CA SER A 171 13.15 -2.65 18.97
C SER A 171 11.74 -3.24 18.95
N TRP A 172 11.41 -4.11 19.90
CA TRP A 172 10.04 -4.60 20.15
C TRP A 172 9.72 -4.46 21.64
N THR A 173 8.69 -3.69 21.99
CA THR A 173 8.34 -3.38 23.39
C THR A 173 7.24 -4.33 23.88
N PRO A 174 7.12 -4.58 25.20
CA PRO A 174 6.00 -5.36 25.75
C PRO A 174 4.62 -4.76 25.41
N LEU A 175 4.54 -3.43 25.29
CA LEU A 175 3.31 -2.75 24.88
C LEU A 175 2.97 -3.07 23.42
N LEU A 176 3.96 -3.05 22.51
CA LEU A 176 3.77 -3.45 21.12
C LEU A 176 3.34 -4.92 21.02
N GLN A 177 4.02 -5.83 21.71
CA GLN A 177 3.64 -7.25 21.76
C GLN A 177 2.19 -7.43 22.26
N LYS A 178 1.78 -6.70 23.31
CA LYS A 178 0.42 -6.73 23.85
C LYS A 178 -0.64 -6.22 22.86
N HIS A 179 -0.36 -5.14 22.12
CA HIS A 179 -1.33 -4.53 21.20
C HIS A 179 -1.34 -5.17 19.81
N ALA A 180 -0.19 -5.59 19.29
CA ALA A 180 -0.05 -6.24 17.99
C ALA A 180 -0.32 -7.74 18.05
N ARG A 181 -0.18 -8.36 19.23
CA ARG A 181 -0.36 -9.82 19.46
C ARG A 181 0.60 -10.68 18.65
N TYR A 182 1.80 -10.16 18.41
CA TYR A 182 2.86 -10.86 17.71
C TYR A 182 4.18 -10.81 18.48
N ASP A 183 4.88 -11.93 18.47
CA ASP A 183 6.27 -12.04 18.90
C ASP A 183 7.23 -11.78 17.74
N VAL A 184 8.48 -11.40 18.05
CA VAL A 184 9.50 -11.12 17.03
C VAL A 184 9.72 -12.30 16.08
N SER A 185 9.62 -13.53 16.59
CA SER A 185 9.73 -14.76 15.77
C SER A 185 8.65 -14.84 14.69
N GLN A 186 7.45 -14.35 14.95
CA GLN A 186 6.33 -14.36 13.99
C GLN A 186 6.42 -13.21 12.98
N ILE A 187 7.13 -12.14 13.35
CA ILE A 187 7.28 -10.90 12.57
C ILE A 187 8.49 -11.00 11.62
N ARG A 188 9.48 -11.82 11.96
CA ARG A 188 10.81 -11.86 11.33
C ARG A 188 10.76 -12.09 9.82
N ASP A 189 10.07 -13.13 9.34
CA ASP A 189 10.04 -13.46 7.90
C ASP A 189 9.50 -12.30 7.05
N CYS A 190 8.43 -11.67 7.52
CA CYS A 190 7.84 -10.50 6.87
C CYS A 190 8.76 -9.26 6.98
N ALA A 191 9.47 -9.09 8.10
CA ALA A 191 10.44 -8.00 8.24
C ALA A 191 11.68 -8.19 7.34
N ASP A 192 12.15 -9.42 7.15
CA ASP A 192 13.24 -9.73 6.23
C ASP A 192 12.84 -9.48 4.76
N MET A 193 11.61 -9.83 4.39
CA MET A 193 11.03 -9.45 3.09
C MET A 193 11.03 -7.92 2.92
N MET A 194 10.51 -7.17 3.89
CA MET A 194 10.51 -5.70 3.84
C MET A 194 11.92 -5.11 3.77
N LEU A 195 12.90 -5.72 4.45
CA LEU A 195 14.28 -5.29 4.39
C LEU A 195 14.87 -5.45 2.98
N LYS A 196 14.50 -6.52 2.25
CA LYS A 196 14.88 -6.67 0.84
C LYS A 196 14.31 -5.53 -0.01
N PHE A 197 13.04 -5.19 0.18
CA PHE A 197 12.41 -4.07 -0.54
C PHE A 197 13.08 -2.74 -0.21
N HIS A 198 13.36 -2.49 1.07
CA HIS A 198 14.07 -1.29 1.51
C HIS A 198 15.47 -1.17 0.89
N LYS A 199 16.23 -2.27 0.79
CA LYS A 199 17.54 -2.29 0.11
C LYS A 199 17.46 -2.05 -1.40
N ALA A 200 16.36 -2.42 -2.03
CA ALA A 200 16.11 -2.24 -3.46
C ALA A 200 15.46 -0.88 -3.79
N ALA A 201 14.90 -0.20 -2.78
CA ALA A 201 14.22 1.07 -2.95
C ALA A 201 15.13 2.10 -3.63
N GLY A 202 14.59 2.84 -4.61
CA GLY A 202 15.32 3.84 -5.39
C GLY A 202 16.27 3.30 -6.46
N LYS A 203 16.49 1.97 -6.57
CA LYS A 203 17.37 1.37 -7.59
C LYS A 203 16.62 0.81 -8.81
N GLY A 204 15.31 0.62 -8.69
CA GLY A 204 14.45 0.05 -9.72
C GLY A 204 13.72 1.09 -10.56
N LYS A 205 12.69 0.65 -11.31
CA LYS A 205 11.79 1.52 -12.08
C LYS A 205 10.54 1.97 -11.30
N LEU A 206 10.21 1.27 -10.22
CA LEU A 206 9.02 1.53 -9.40
C LEU A 206 9.44 2.38 -8.20
N THR A 207 9.72 3.67 -8.44
CA THR A 207 10.40 4.56 -7.49
C THR A 207 9.47 5.53 -6.78
N VAL A 208 8.18 5.55 -7.08
CA VAL A 208 7.25 6.60 -6.61
C VAL A 208 7.17 6.65 -5.08
N ALA A 209 7.09 5.50 -4.43
CA ALA A 209 7.12 5.43 -2.97
C ALA A 209 8.45 6.00 -2.42
N TYR A 210 9.58 5.67 -3.03
CA TYR A 210 10.88 6.21 -2.63
C TYR A 210 10.94 7.74 -2.80
N GLU A 211 10.48 8.26 -3.94
CA GLU A 211 10.45 9.69 -4.23
C GLU A 211 9.52 10.46 -3.29
N LYS A 212 8.34 9.91 -2.98
CA LYS A 212 7.40 10.43 -1.98
C LYS A 212 8.10 10.61 -0.63
N TYR A 213 8.72 9.56 -0.11
CA TYR A 213 9.36 9.58 1.22
C TYR A 213 10.78 10.16 1.24
N SER A 214 11.30 10.62 0.09
CA SER A 214 12.52 11.41 0.01
C SER A 214 12.30 12.89 0.36
N ARG A 215 11.03 13.32 0.41
CA ARG A 215 10.65 14.70 0.70
C ARG A 215 10.86 15.05 2.18
N LYS A 216 11.19 16.31 2.46
CA LYS A 216 11.51 16.79 3.81
C LYS A 216 10.31 16.73 4.76
N GLU A 217 9.11 16.95 4.23
CA GLU A 217 7.85 16.90 4.98
C GLU A 217 7.60 15.48 5.54
N LEU A 218 8.07 14.45 4.82
CA LEU A 218 8.03 13.05 5.24
C LEU A 218 9.35 12.61 5.90
N SER A 219 10.06 13.55 6.54
CA SER A 219 11.32 13.35 7.26
C SER A 219 12.47 12.75 6.43
N ALA A 220 12.36 12.78 5.09
CA ALA A 220 13.33 12.21 4.15
C ALA A 220 13.76 10.77 4.51
N VAL A 221 12.82 9.97 5.03
CA VAL A 221 13.11 8.62 5.56
C VAL A 221 13.59 7.65 4.49
N ALA A 222 13.25 7.88 3.22
CA ALA A 222 13.76 7.07 2.11
C ALA A 222 15.29 7.14 1.97
N GLY A 223 15.92 8.23 2.43
CA GLY A 223 17.38 8.38 2.44
C GLY A 223 18.09 7.69 3.62
N VAL A 224 17.35 7.10 4.56
CA VAL A 224 17.94 6.38 5.70
C VAL A 224 18.55 5.08 5.21
N LYS A 225 19.81 4.82 5.57
CA LYS A 225 20.51 3.60 5.14
C LYS A 225 19.77 2.35 5.65
N PRO A 226 19.43 1.38 4.78
CA PRO A 226 18.86 0.11 5.20
C PRO A 226 19.84 -0.70 6.04
N LEU A 227 19.32 -1.54 6.94
CA LEU A 227 20.13 -2.46 7.73
C LEU A 227 20.81 -3.52 6.84
N ASP A 228 21.99 -3.98 7.23
CA ASP A 228 22.64 -5.11 6.53
C ASP A 228 21.92 -6.43 6.82
N ARG A 229 21.45 -6.62 8.06
CA ARG A 229 20.63 -7.76 8.52
C ARG A 229 19.77 -7.34 9.70
N LEU A 230 18.65 -8.02 9.92
CA LEU A 230 17.86 -7.83 11.14
C LEU A 230 18.67 -8.25 12.39
N PRO A 231 18.48 -7.59 13.54
CA PRO A 231 19.09 -8.00 14.79
C PRO A 231 18.62 -9.41 15.21
N HIS A 232 19.51 -10.12 15.91
CA HIS A 232 19.32 -11.49 16.38
C HIS A 232 18.20 -11.61 17.41
#